data_AF-A0A970JF42-F1
#
_entry.id   AF-A0A970JF42-F1
#
_cell.length_a   1.000
_cell.length_b   1.000
_cell.length_c   1.000
_cell.angle_alpha   90.00
_cell.angle_beta   90.00
_cell.angle_gamma   90.00
#
_symmetry.space_group_name_H-M   'P 1'
#
loop_
_entity.id
_entity.type
_entity.pdbx_description
1 polymer ?
#
loop_
_entity_poly.entity_id
_entity_poly.type
_entity_poly.pdbx_seq_one_letter_code
_entity_poly.pdbx_strand_id
1 'polypeptide(L)'
;MPNSDRYLYAVGRISVMETRLVDSSKIERMVEAKDAEEALKVLAETEYAGHMADLGSVYEYEKILEAELRRVYLEVRKMMPSPEIISLFARKFDYHNLKVLIKAKYLQENRNELLVKDVGNIDLDVLMRAVSDEDFSDLPPLMREAAEEITEAFRLEVDPQLVDLRLDQAMYAEIFADLKALKIPFLTGYFTRFTDLTNIKTLLRIKRLGLDRRFLAQALLPAGEIEAERLLEQLDEPLELILDGLAHGPYAKVVEDGILTYQKTDTLTRYEKLADDYLIDYIKQAKHNKFGPEPIVGYLLAKENEIKIIRIIMVGKINQLPVEEIKERLRDVYV
;
A
#
# COMPACT_ATOMS: atom_id res chain seq x y z
N MET A 1 1.00 32.36 -2.93
CA MET A 1 0.13 31.22 -3.27
C MET A 1 0.28 30.94 -4.75
N PRO A 2 1.11 29.99 -5.19
CA PRO A 2 1.21 29.67 -6.59
C PRO A 2 0.13 28.62 -6.95
N ASN A 3 -0.65 28.86 -8.01
CA ASN A 3 -1.33 27.83 -8.82
C ASN A 3 -2.62 27.13 -8.31
N SER A 4 -3.45 27.75 -7.46
CA SER A 4 -4.77 27.17 -7.13
C SER A 4 -5.63 26.83 -8.35
N ASP A 5 -5.52 27.63 -9.42
CA ASP A 5 -6.32 27.48 -10.63
C ASP A 5 -5.81 26.35 -11.54
N ARG A 6 -4.55 25.93 -11.41
CA ARG A 6 -3.97 24.86 -12.26
C ARG A 6 -4.59 23.50 -11.96
N TYR A 7 -5.07 23.31 -10.73
CA TYR A 7 -5.69 22.06 -10.31
C TYR A 7 -7.18 21.97 -10.65
N LEU A 8 -7.85 23.09 -10.99
CA LEU A 8 -9.30 23.12 -11.20
C LEU A 8 -9.79 22.13 -12.26
N TYR A 9 -9.08 22.06 -13.40
CA TYR A 9 -9.42 21.10 -14.46
C TYR A 9 -9.30 19.66 -13.96
N ALA A 10 -8.18 19.33 -13.31
CA ALA A 10 -7.91 17.99 -12.81
C ALA A 10 -8.88 17.60 -11.69
N VAL A 11 -9.16 18.50 -10.75
CA VAL A 11 -10.16 18.30 -9.68
C VAL A 11 -11.55 18.10 -10.28
N GLY A 12 -11.96 18.90 -11.27
CA GLY A 12 -13.25 18.72 -11.93
C GLY A 12 -13.37 17.37 -12.65
N ARG A 13 -12.29 16.90 -13.29
CA ARG A 13 -12.22 15.55 -13.88
C ARG A 13 -12.32 14.46 -12.81
N ILE A 14 -11.58 14.60 -11.71
CA ILE A 14 -11.60 13.68 -10.58
C ILE A 14 -13.00 13.57 -9.97
N SER A 15 -13.69 14.69 -9.76
CA SER A 15 -15.06 14.64 -9.22
C SER A 15 -16.02 13.83 -10.10
N VAL A 16 -15.81 13.79 -11.42
CA VAL A 16 -16.58 12.93 -12.32
C VAL A 16 -16.15 11.47 -12.17
N MET A 17 -14.85 11.19 -12.09
CA MET A 17 -14.31 9.85 -11.92
C MET A 17 -14.68 9.23 -10.57
N GLU A 18 -14.76 10.03 -9.50
CA GLU A 18 -15.22 9.61 -8.16
C GLU A 18 -16.63 9.01 -8.21
N THR A 19 -17.53 9.51 -9.07
CA THR A 19 -18.90 8.96 -9.19
C THR A 19 -18.94 7.55 -9.76
N ARG A 20 -17.81 7.04 -10.27
CA ARG A 20 -17.69 5.73 -10.89
C ARG A 20 -16.93 4.71 -10.04
N LEU A 21 -16.46 5.14 -8.86
CA LEU A 21 -15.93 4.22 -7.85
C LEU A 21 -17.03 3.21 -7.45
N VAL A 22 -16.59 2.03 -7.05
CA VAL A 22 -17.45 0.93 -6.61
C VAL A 22 -17.99 1.28 -5.23
N ASP A 23 -19.30 1.55 -5.19
CA ASP A 23 -20.03 1.87 -3.97
C ASP A 23 -20.26 0.64 -3.07
N SER A 24 -20.69 0.89 -1.82
CA SER A 24 -21.01 -0.15 -0.85
C SER A 24 -22.04 -1.16 -1.35
N SER A 25 -23.03 -0.73 -2.14
CA SER A 25 -24.07 -1.63 -2.65
C SER A 25 -23.50 -2.66 -3.63
N LYS A 26 -22.60 -2.23 -4.52
CA LYS A 26 -21.87 -3.14 -5.41
C LYS A 26 -20.94 -4.06 -4.64
N ILE A 27 -20.22 -3.55 -3.65
CA ILE A 27 -19.38 -4.37 -2.76
C ILE A 27 -20.20 -5.46 -2.06
N GLU A 28 -21.34 -5.10 -1.47
CA GLU A 28 -22.26 -6.05 -0.84
C GLU A 28 -22.76 -7.09 -1.85
N ARG A 29 -23.17 -6.69 -3.06
CA ARG A 29 -23.59 -7.61 -4.11
C ARG A 29 -22.49 -8.60 -4.52
N MET A 30 -21.23 -8.15 -4.60
CA MET A 30 -20.10 -9.04 -4.89
C MET A 30 -19.84 -10.02 -3.74
N VAL A 31 -20.00 -9.56 -2.51
CA VAL A 31 -19.81 -10.36 -1.28
C VAL A 31 -20.93 -11.38 -1.10
N GLU A 32 -22.16 -11.08 -1.51
CA GLU A 32 -23.31 -11.99 -1.47
C GLU A 32 -23.41 -12.91 -2.70
N ALA A 33 -22.58 -12.70 -3.73
CA ALA A 33 -22.55 -13.53 -4.93
C ALA A 33 -22.26 -15.01 -4.59
N LYS A 34 -22.85 -15.96 -5.33
CA LYS A 34 -22.73 -17.37 -4.97
C LYS A 34 -21.31 -17.92 -5.11
N ASP A 35 -20.55 -17.38 -6.06
CA ASP A 35 -19.20 -17.82 -6.44
C ASP A 35 -18.40 -16.66 -7.05
N ALA A 36 -17.14 -16.92 -7.38
CA ALA A 36 -16.24 -15.93 -7.97
C ALA A 36 -16.70 -15.45 -9.36
N GLU A 37 -17.37 -16.30 -10.14
CA GLU A 37 -17.90 -15.95 -11.46
C GLU A 37 -19.03 -14.92 -11.35
N GLU A 38 -19.94 -15.10 -10.39
CA GLU A 38 -21.00 -14.12 -10.14
C GLU A 38 -20.46 -12.83 -9.54
N ALA A 39 -19.47 -12.89 -8.65
CA ALA A 39 -18.81 -11.69 -8.14
C ALA A 39 -18.14 -10.90 -9.29
N LEU A 40 -17.49 -11.60 -10.22
CA LEU A 40 -16.86 -11.00 -11.39
C LEU A 40 -17.90 -10.36 -12.33
N LYS A 41 -19.09 -10.96 -12.50
CA LYS A 41 -20.19 -10.35 -13.27
C LYS A 41 -20.67 -9.05 -12.68
N VAL A 42 -20.75 -8.94 -11.35
CA VAL A 42 -21.08 -7.67 -10.68
C VAL A 42 -19.98 -6.64 -10.93
N LEU A 43 -18.70 -7.05 -10.86
CA LEU A 43 -17.58 -6.18 -11.22
C LEU A 43 -17.62 -5.73 -12.69
N ALA A 44 -18.15 -6.55 -13.59
CA ALA A 44 -18.35 -6.21 -15.01
C ALA A 44 -19.39 -5.10 -15.24
N GLU A 45 -20.16 -4.70 -14.23
CA GLU A 45 -21.09 -3.56 -14.29
C GLU A 45 -20.41 -2.21 -13.94
N THR A 46 -19.08 -2.21 -13.82
CA THR A 46 -18.28 -1.06 -13.35
C THR A 46 -17.20 -0.68 -14.36
N GLU A 47 -16.32 0.26 -14.02
CA GLU A 47 -15.22 0.67 -14.92
C GLU A 47 -14.24 -0.47 -15.28
N TYR A 48 -14.24 -1.55 -14.50
CA TYR A 48 -13.39 -2.73 -14.74
C TYR A 48 -13.85 -3.55 -15.94
N ALA A 49 -15.08 -3.36 -16.45
CA ALA A 49 -15.61 -4.06 -17.63
C ALA A 49 -14.69 -3.94 -18.85
N GLY A 50 -14.03 -2.79 -19.02
CA GLY A 50 -13.11 -2.53 -20.14
C GLY A 50 -11.85 -3.40 -20.14
N HIS A 51 -11.56 -4.09 -19.03
CA HIS A 51 -10.38 -4.94 -18.87
C HIS A 51 -10.71 -6.44 -18.89
N MET A 52 -11.97 -6.82 -19.14
CA MET A 52 -12.44 -8.21 -19.06
C MET A 52 -12.45 -8.97 -20.39
N ALA A 53 -12.20 -8.29 -21.51
CA ALA A 53 -12.38 -8.87 -22.85
C ALA A 53 -11.51 -10.11 -23.13
N ASP A 54 -10.33 -10.17 -22.53
CA ASP A 54 -9.34 -11.24 -22.73
C ASP A 54 -9.24 -12.21 -21.54
N LEU A 55 -10.21 -12.20 -20.62
CA LEU A 55 -10.16 -13.05 -19.43
C LEU A 55 -10.50 -14.50 -19.77
N GLY A 56 -9.53 -15.39 -19.64
CA GLY A 56 -9.74 -16.83 -19.85
C GLY A 56 -10.40 -17.53 -18.65
N SER A 57 -10.28 -16.95 -17.44
CA SER A 57 -10.76 -17.56 -16.20
C SER A 57 -10.84 -16.54 -15.05
N VAL A 58 -11.76 -16.76 -14.09
CA VAL A 58 -11.82 -15.99 -12.83
C VAL A 58 -10.53 -15.95 -12.04
N TYR A 59 -9.66 -16.96 -12.17
CA TYR A 59 -8.35 -16.97 -11.49
C TYR A 59 -7.39 -15.90 -12.03
N GLU A 60 -7.69 -15.31 -13.19
CA GLU A 60 -6.91 -14.23 -13.78
C GLU A 60 -7.42 -12.84 -13.39
N TYR A 61 -8.33 -12.72 -12.42
CA TYR A 61 -8.94 -11.45 -12.02
C TYR A 61 -7.91 -10.37 -11.67
N GLU A 62 -6.73 -10.75 -11.17
CA GLU A 62 -5.66 -9.81 -10.82
C GLU A 62 -5.20 -8.99 -12.04
N LYS A 63 -5.20 -9.56 -13.24
CA LYS A 63 -4.88 -8.84 -14.49
C LYS A 63 -5.83 -7.66 -14.74
N ILE A 64 -7.12 -7.82 -14.38
CA ILE A 64 -8.12 -6.75 -14.50
C ILE A 64 -7.80 -5.63 -13.51
N LEU A 65 -7.46 -6.00 -12.27
CA LEU A 65 -7.13 -5.04 -11.22
C LEU A 65 -5.86 -4.26 -11.55
N GLU A 66 -4.83 -4.94 -12.05
CA GLU A 66 -3.57 -4.33 -12.48
C GLU A 66 -3.77 -3.40 -13.69
N ALA A 67 -4.56 -3.82 -14.68
CA ALA A 67 -4.87 -3.01 -15.85
C ALA A 67 -5.62 -1.72 -15.47
N GLU A 68 -6.59 -1.83 -14.56
CA GLU A 68 -7.33 -0.67 -14.05
C GLU A 68 -6.42 0.26 -13.24
N LEU A 69 -5.62 -0.29 -12.33
CA LEU A 69 -4.65 0.48 -11.53
C LEU A 69 -3.72 1.28 -12.45
N ARG A 70 -3.15 0.62 -13.45
CA ARG A 70 -2.29 1.23 -14.45
C ARG A 70 -3.00 2.33 -15.22
N ARG A 71 -4.22 2.07 -15.69
CA ARG A 71 -5.04 3.07 -16.40
C ARG A 71 -5.20 4.34 -15.54
N VAL A 72 -5.56 4.17 -14.28
CA VAL A 72 -5.78 5.27 -13.34
C VAL A 72 -4.49 6.03 -13.06
N TYR A 73 -3.38 5.34 -12.78
CA TYR A 73 -2.09 6.02 -12.58
C TYR A 73 -1.66 6.84 -13.79
N LEU A 74 -1.82 6.30 -15.01
CA LEU A 74 -1.48 7.00 -16.24
C LEU A 74 -2.41 8.19 -16.51
N GLU A 75 -3.72 8.04 -16.29
CA GLU A 75 -4.68 9.13 -16.46
C GLU A 75 -4.43 10.25 -15.44
N VAL A 76 -4.22 9.87 -14.18
CA VAL A 76 -3.98 10.83 -13.10
C VAL A 76 -2.66 11.58 -13.31
N ARG A 77 -1.59 10.86 -13.70
CA ARG A 77 -0.29 11.48 -14.02
C ARG A 77 -0.40 12.48 -15.18
N LYS A 78 -1.21 12.19 -16.20
CA LYS A 78 -1.41 13.09 -17.37
C LYS A 78 -2.11 14.40 -17.03
N MET A 79 -3.08 14.37 -16.11
CA MET A 79 -3.84 15.56 -15.74
C MET A 79 -3.24 16.32 -14.55
N MET A 80 -2.30 15.71 -13.81
CA MET A 80 -1.69 16.31 -12.63
C MET A 80 -0.74 17.47 -13.04
N PRO A 81 -0.98 18.71 -12.56
CA PRO A 81 -0.07 19.84 -12.82
C PRO A 81 1.35 19.66 -12.26
N SER A 82 1.49 18.88 -11.18
CA SER A 82 2.77 18.51 -10.55
C SER A 82 2.90 16.98 -10.52
N PRO A 83 3.35 16.34 -11.62
CA PRO A 83 3.42 14.90 -11.74
C PRO A 83 4.28 14.22 -10.67
N GLU A 84 5.21 14.96 -10.06
CA GLU A 84 6.07 14.49 -8.97
C GLU A 84 5.26 13.98 -7.77
N ILE A 85 4.06 14.54 -7.55
CA ILE A 85 3.12 14.07 -6.53
C ILE A 85 2.67 12.64 -6.82
N ILE A 86 2.41 12.31 -8.08
CA ILE A 86 2.02 10.94 -8.49
C ILE A 86 3.22 10.02 -8.50
N SER A 87 4.40 10.53 -8.84
CA SER A 87 5.66 9.79 -8.75
C SER A 87 5.95 9.30 -7.33
N LEU A 88 5.59 10.09 -6.31
CA LEU A 88 5.68 9.70 -4.90
C LEU A 88 4.95 8.38 -4.61
N PHE A 89 3.71 8.24 -5.11
CA PHE A 89 2.90 7.03 -4.92
C PHE A 89 3.33 5.89 -5.84
N ALA A 90 3.72 6.21 -7.08
CA ALA A 90 4.17 5.23 -8.06
C ALA A 90 5.48 4.52 -7.66
N ARG A 91 6.28 5.16 -6.80
CA ARG A 91 7.56 4.64 -6.31
C ARG A 91 7.47 3.24 -5.71
N LYS A 92 6.35 2.91 -5.06
CA LYS A 92 6.15 1.57 -4.48
C LYS A 92 6.19 0.45 -5.52
N PHE A 93 5.85 0.73 -6.78
CA PHE A 93 5.92 -0.25 -7.85
C PHE A 93 7.36 -0.46 -8.33
N ASP A 94 8.19 0.59 -8.33
CA ASP A 94 9.63 0.47 -8.63
C ASP A 94 10.30 -0.42 -7.58
N TYR A 95 10.04 -0.14 -6.30
CA TYR A 95 10.55 -0.93 -5.18
C TYR A 95 9.98 -2.35 -5.15
N HIS A 96 8.70 -2.55 -5.46
CA HIS A 96 8.11 -3.88 -5.63
C HIS A 96 8.81 -4.68 -6.73
N ASN A 97 8.98 -4.10 -7.90
CA ASN A 97 9.65 -4.76 -9.02
C ASN A 97 11.09 -5.13 -8.68
N LEU A 98 11.83 -4.21 -8.03
CA LEU A 98 13.19 -4.49 -7.58
C LEU A 98 13.24 -5.64 -6.56
N LYS A 99 12.31 -5.65 -5.58
CA LYS A 99 12.16 -6.76 -4.62
C LYS A 99 11.92 -8.10 -5.33
N VAL A 100 11.00 -8.12 -6.30
CA VAL A 100 10.69 -9.32 -7.09
C VAL A 100 11.91 -9.79 -7.88
N LEU A 101 12.60 -8.88 -8.58
CA LEU A 101 13.76 -9.21 -9.42
C LEU A 101 14.94 -9.73 -8.61
N ILE A 102 15.29 -9.08 -7.48
CA ILE A 102 16.35 -9.57 -6.60
C ILE A 102 16.01 -10.95 -6.06
N LYS A 103 14.80 -11.16 -5.53
CA LYS A 103 14.36 -12.48 -5.04
C LYS A 103 14.41 -13.53 -6.14
N ALA A 104 13.92 -13.23 -7.34
CA ALA A 104 13.96 -14.12 -8.50
C ALA A 104 15.40 -14.55 -8.84
N LYS A 105 16.34 -13.61 -8.87
CA LYS A 105 17.75 -13.88 -9.17
C LYS A 105 18.39 -14.82 -8.13
N TYR A 106 18.27 -14.50 -6.84
CA TYR A 106 18.97 -15.23 -5.79
C TYR A 106 18.28 -16.54 -5.38
N LEU A 107 16.96 -16.64 -5.57
CA LEU A 107 16.21 -17.89 -5.37
C LEU A 107 16.17 -18.77 -6.62
N GLN A 108 16.68 -18.28 -7.76
CA GLN A 108 16.68 -18.99 -9.05
C GLN A 108 15.27 -19.36 -9.52
N GLU A 109 14.32 -18.46 -9.33
CA GLU A 109 12.91 -18.64 -9.67
C GLU A 109 12.47 -17.62 -10.72
N ASN A 110 11.56 -18.01 -11.61
CA ASN A 110 10.87 -17.06 -12.47
C ASN A 110 9.68 -16.46 -11.70
N ARG A 111 9.65 -15.13 -11.59
CA ARG A 111 8.60 -14.37 -10.92
C ARG A 111 8.10 -13.20 -11.77
N ASN A 112 8.27 -13.30 -13.10
CA ASN A 112 7.97 -12.22 -14.03
C ASN A 112 6.48 -11.84 -14.06
N GLU A 113 5.60 -12.77 -13.70
CA GLU A 113 4.17 -12.57 -13.54
C GLU A 113 3.82 -11.62 -12.38
N LEU A 114 4.75 -11.41 -11.44
CA LEU A 114 4.56 -10.49 -10.32
C LEU A 114 5.04 -9.05 -10.62
N LEU A 115 5.60 -8.81 -11.81
CA LEU A 115 6.15 -7.51 -12.20
C LEU A 115 5.05 -6.56 -12.68
N VAL A 116 5.04 -5.35 -12.13
CA VAL A 116 4.09 -4.30 -12.49
C VAL A 116 4.69 -3.41 -13.58
N LYS A 117 4.03 -3.33 -14.74
CA LYS A 117 4.55 -2.61 -15.92
C LYS A 117 3.95 -1.21 -16.06
N ASP A 118 4.79 -0.24 -16.43
CA ASP A 118 4.46 1.14 -16.82
C ASP A 118 3.66 1.97 -15.79
N VAL A 119 3.74 1.59 -14.51
CA VAL A 119 3.17 2.39 -13.40
C VAL A 119 4.26 3.14 -12.65
N GLY A 120 5.41 2.50 -12.45
CA GLY A 120 6.58 3.04 -11.76
C GLY A 120 7.17 4.31 -12.38
N ASN A 121 8.22 4.83 -11.74
CA ASN A 121 9.02 5.94 -12.22
C ASN A 121 10.26 5.46 -13.00
N ILE A 122 10.67 4.22 -12.79
CA ILE A 122 11.84 3.62 -13.44
C ILE A 122 11.34 2.61 -14.48
N ASP A 123 11.94 2.66 -15.68
CA ASP A 123 11.65 1.67 -16.70
C ASP A 123 12.02 0.26 -16.20
N LEU A 124 11.13 -0.71 -16.44
CA LEU A 124 11.35 -2.08 -15.97
C LEU A 124 12.63 -2.68 -16.56
N ASP A 125 13.00 -2.34 -17.79
CA ASP A 125 14.22 -2.81 -18.43
C ASP A 125 15.48 -2.24 -17.77
N VAL A 126 15.38 -1.07 -17.12
CA VAL A 126 16.48 -0.54 -16.29
C VAL A 126 16.63 -1.37 -15.02
N LEU A 127 15.53 -1.67 -14.32
CA LEU A 127 15.57 -2.50 -13.11
C LEU A 127 16.07 -3.93 -13.42
N MET A 128 15.62 -4.51 -14.53
CA MET A 128 16.04 -5.84 -14.95
C MET A 128 17.53 -5.89 -15.26
N ARG A 129 18.06 -4.90 -15.99
CA ARG A 129 19.50 -4.79 -16.27
C ARG A 129 20.30 -4.59 -14.98
N ALA A 130 19.87 -3.68 -14.11
CA ALA A 130 20.56 -3.40 -12.85
C ALA A 130 20.71 -4.67 -11.98
N VAL A 131 19.64 -5.47 -11.85
CA VAL A 131 19.69 -6.72 -11.08
C VAL A 131 20.49 -7.80 -11.79
N SER A 132 20.35 -7.93 -13.11
CA SER A 132 21.12 -8.90 -13.93
C SER A 132 22.61 -8.68 -13.74
N ASP A 133 23.05 -7.45 -13.95
CA ASP A 133 24.46 -7.07 -14.03
C ASP A 133 25.08 -6.76 -12.65
N GLU A 134 24.24 -6.72 -11.60
CA GLU A 134 24.59 -6.22 -10.24
C GLU A 134 25.18 -4.82 -10.25
N ASP A 135 24.77 -4.02 -11.24
CA ASP A 135 25.14 -2.62 -11.36
C ASP A 135 23.91 -1.75 -11.11
N PHE A 136 23.86 -1.19 -9.89
CA PHE A 136 22.76 -0.36 -9.43
C PHE A 136 23.04 1.14 -9.63
N SER A 137 24.08 1.51 -10.41
CA SER A 137 24.52 2.91 -10.57
C SER A 137 23.42 3.85 -11.07
N ASP A 138 22.55 3.33 -11.95
CA ASP A 138 21.45 4.05 -12.58
C ASP A 138 20.21 4.20 -11.69
N LEU A 139 20.20 3.58 -10.50
CA LEU A 139 19.09 3.66 -9.55
C LEU A 139 19.21 4.88 -8.62
N PRO A 140 18.08 5.38 -8.08
CA PRO A 140 18.10 6.42 -7.05
C PRO A 140 19.02 6.07 -5.87
N PRO A 141 19.69 7.05 -5.23
CA PRO A 141 20.77 6.78 -4.29
C PRO A 141 20.41 5.82 -3.14
N LEU A 142 19.24 5.99 -2.51
CA LEU A 142 18.80 5.13 -1.40
C LEU A 142 18.38 3.74 -1.88
N MET A 143 17.70 3.66 -3.03
CA MET A 143 17.39 2.37 -3.68
C MET A 143 18.67 1.60 -4.05
N ARG A 144 19.66 2.28 -4.61
CA ARG A 144 20.98 1.72 -4.96
C ARG A 144 21.69 1.19 -3.73
N GLU A 145 21.83 2.01 -2.69
CA GLU A 145 22.51 1.63 -1.45
C GLU A 145 21.87 0.39 -0.83
N ALA A 146 20.54 0.34 -0.75
CA ALA A 146 19.83 -0.82 -0.23
C ALA A 146 20.03 -2.08 -1.11
N ALA A 147 20.00 -1.95 -2.44
CA ALA A 147 20.21 -3.07 -3.35
C ALA A 147 21.66 -3.62 -3.28
N GLU A 148 22.65 -2.74 -3.14
CA GLU A 148 24.06 -3.09 -2.93
C GLU A 148 24.25 -3.79 -1.59
N GLU A 149 23.67 -3.29 -0.50
CA GLU A 149 23.72 -3.91 0.84
C GLU A 149 23.12 -5.32 0.83
N ILE A 150 21.96 -5.50 0.20
CA ILE A 150 21.31 -6.80 0.04
C ILE A 150 22.22 -7.76 -0.75
N THR A 151 22.76 -7.29 -1.87
CA THR A 151 23.62 -8.10 -2.75
C THR A 151 24.87 -8.57 -2.01
N GLU A 152 25.51 -7.69 -1.23
CA GLU A 152 26.67 -8.06 -0.42
C GLU A 152 26.30 -9.06 0.69
N ALA A 153 25.18 -8.84 1.39
CA ALA A 153 24.70 -9.77 2.42
C ALA A 153 24.42 -11.17 1.85
N PHE A 154 23.85 -11.24 0.64
CA PHE A 154 23.51 -12.49 -0.03
C PHE A 154 24.72 -13.29 -0.54
N ARG A 155 25.90 -12.66 -0.64
CA ARG A 155 27.17 -13.38 -0.87
C ARG A 155 27.54 -14.27 0.32
N LEU A 156 27.07 -13.93 1.52
CA LEU A 156 27.28 -14.70 2.74
C LEU A 156 26.12 -15.69 2.99
N GLU A 157 24.89 -15.17 3.05
CA GLU A 157 23.70 -15.95 3.34
C GLU A 157 22.46 -15.32 2.68
N VAL A 158 21.69 -16.12 1.94
CA VAL A 158 20.47 -15.65 1.29
C VAL A 158 19.33 -15.64 2.29
N ASP A 159 18.90 -14.43 2.68
CA ASP A 159 17.70 -14.19 3.48
C ASP A 159 16.69 -13.32 2.72
N PRO A 160 15.66 -13.91 2.08
CA PRO A 160 14.65 -13.16 1.34
C PRO A 160 13.90 -12.10 2.16
N GLN A 161 13.88 -12.19 3.49
CA GLN A 161 13.24 -11.19 4.34
C GLN A 161 14.03 -9.88 4.38
N LEU A 162 15.36 -9.95 4.31
CA LEU A 162 16.24 -8.78 4.26
C LEU A 162 15.87 -7.85 3.08
N VAL A 163 15.47 -8.44 1.95
CA VAL A 163 15.06 -7.72 0.75
C VAL A 163 13.87 -6.81 1.04
N ASP A 164 12.83 -7.33 1.71
CA ASP A 164 11.64 -6.53 2.04
C ASP A 164 11.99 -5.43 3.04
N LEU A 165 12.71 -5.78 4.11
CA LEU A 165 13.06 -4.83 5.18
C LEU A 165 13.86 -3.64 4.65
N ARG A 166 14.96 -3.90 3.93
CA ARG A 166 15.88 -2.84 3.47
C ARG A 166 15.28 -1.98 2.36
N LEU A 167 14.58 -2.61 1.41
CA LEU A 167 13.95 -1.86 0.33
C LEU A 167 12.72 -1.06 0.81
N ASP A 168 11.95 -1.56 1.77
CA ASP A 168 10.86 -0.76 2.36
C ASP A 168 11.44 0.44 3.15
N GLN A 169 12.48 0.25 3.96
CA GLN A 169 13.14 1.35 4.67
C GLN A 169 13.67 2.43 3.72
N ALA A 170 14.37 2.04 2.66
CA ALA A 170 14.88 2.96 1.63
C ALA A 170 13.73 3.70 0.92
N MET A 171 12.65 2.99 0.57
CA MET A 171 11.48 3.58 -0.07
C MET A 171 10.86 4.68 0.78
N TYR A 172 10.61 4.41 2.07
CA TYR A 172 10.01 5.41 2.96
C TYR A 172 10.98 6.56 3.25
N ALA A 173 12.28 6.29 3.38
CA ALA A 173 13.29 7.36 3.50
C ALA A 173 13.26 8.31 2.30
N GLU A 174 13.17 7.78 1.06
CA GLU A 174 13.00 8.60 -0.15
C GLU A 174 11.69 9.38 -0.15
N ILE A 175 10.57 8.73 0.19
CA ILE A 175 9.26 9.39 0.29
C ILE A 175 9.32 10.60 1.23
N PHE A 176 9.92 10.45 2.42
CA PHE A 176 10.03 11.56 3.37
C PHE A 176 11.02 12.65 2.94
N ALA A 177 12.05 12.32 2.16
CA ALA A 177 12.90 13.32 1.52
C ALA A 177 12.11 14.15 0.49
N ASP A 178 11.32 13.50 -0.36
CA ASP A 178 10.46 14.14 -1.36
C ASP A 178 9.38 15.01 -0.69
N LEU A 179 8.75 14.53 0.39
CA LEU A 179 7.75 15.27 1.14
C LEU A 179 8.30 16.59 1.71
N LYS A 180 9.56 16.61 2.17
CA LYS A 180 10.24 17.83 2.64
C LYS A 180 10.43 18.84 1.50
N ALA A 181 10.66 18.38 0.27
CA ALA A 181 10.78 19.23 -0.90
C ALA A 181 9.41 19.75 -1.37
N LEU A 182 8.39 18.89 -1.42
CA LEU A 182 7.03 19.21 -1.88
C LEU A 182 6.29 20.17 -0.93
N LYS A 183 6.52 20.06 0.39
CA LYS A 183 5.90 20.91 1.43
C LYS A 183 4.37 20.96 1.36
N ILE A 184 3.74 19.80 1.14
CA ILE A 184 2.28 19.65 1.14
C ILE A 184 1.87 18.96 2.46
N PRO A 185 1.32 19.71 3.45
CA PRO A 185 1.03 19.16 4.78
C PRO A 185 0.12 17.95 4.78
N PHE A 186 -0.83 17.88 3.84
CA PHE A 186 -1.72 16.74 3.67
C PHE A 186 -0.96 15.45 3.33
N LEU A 187 0.02 15.51 2.42
CA LEU A 187 0.82 14.34 2.04
C LEU A 187 1.74 13.90 3.18
N THR A 188 2.40 14.85 3.84
CA THR A 188 3.23 14.55 5.02
C THR A 188 2.38 13.89 6.10
N GLY A 189 1.20 14.45 6.40
CA GLY A 189 0.29 13.91 7.40
C GLY A 189 -0.23 12.51 7.05
N TYR A 190 -0.46 12.21 5.76
CA TYR A 190 -0.83 10.86 5.31
C TYR A 190 0.30 9.85 5.54
N PHE A 191 1.51 10.13 5.05
CA PHE A 191 2.63 9.19 5.14
C PHE A 191 3.14 9.01 6.57
N THR A 192 3.10 10.04 7.42
CA THR A 192 3.41 9.90 8.86
C THR A 192 2.43 8.94 9.53
N ARG A 193 1.12 9.09 9.29
CA ARG A 193 0.09 8.17 9.83
C ARG A 193 0.27 6.75 9.33
N PHE A 194 0.53 6.60 8.03
CA PHE A 194 0.80 5.30 7.43
C PHE A 194 1.99 4.62 8.12
N THR A 195 3.07 5.38 8.34
CA THR A 195 4.31 4.91 8.96
C THR A 195 4.07 4.47 10.40
N ASP A 196 3.40 5.29 11.21
CA ASP A 196 3.11 4.95 12.60
C ASP A 196 2.26 3.68 12.72
N LEU A 197 1.17 3.60 11.95
CA LEU A 197 0.30 2.42 11.93
C LEU A 197 1.04 1.16 11.46
N THR A 198 1.93 1.30 10.47
CA THR A 198 2.76 0.19 10.00
C THR A 198 3.79 -0.23 11.04
N ASN A 199 4.40 0.72 11.75
CA ASN A 199 5.39 0.46 12.79
C ASN A 199 4.77 -0.20 14.02
N ILE A 200 3.59 0.24 14.47
CA ILE A 200 2.83 -0.43 15.54
C ILE A 200 2.48 -1.87 15.13
N LYS A 201 1.98 -2.08 13.90
CA LYS A 201 1.72 -3.43 13.39
C LYS A 201 2.98 -4.30 13.40
N THR A 202 4.10 -3.73 13.00
CA THR A 202 5.41 -4.39 12.93
C THR A 202 5.89 -4.80 14.32
N LEU A 203 5.78 -3.91 15.32
CA LEU A 203 6.02 -4.22 16.73
C LEU A 203 5.19 -5.42 17.20
N LEU A 204 3.87 -5.39 16.99
CA LEU A 204 2.98 -6.48 17.42
C LEU A 204 3.33 -7.82 16.75
N ARG A 205 3.66 -7.79 15.45
CA ARG A 205 4.05 -8.98 14.69
C ARG A 205 5.38 -9.57 15.15
N ILE A 206 6.39 -8.74 15.40
CA ILE A 206 7.70 -9.17 15.88
C ILE A 206 7.59 -9.74 17.29
N LYS A 207 6.82 -9.09 18.16
CA LYS A 207 6.52 -9.61 19.50
C LYS A 207 5.87 -10.99 19.42
N ARG A 208 4.89 -11.19 18.54
CA ARG A 208 4.26 -12.50 18.31
C ARG A 208 5.25 -13.58 17.90
N LEU A 209 6.17 -13.23 17.01
CA LEU A 209 7.17 -14.15 16.48
C LEU A 209 8.33 -14.41 17.45
N GLY A 210 8.38 -13.72 18.59
CA GLY A 210 9.48 -13.82 19.55
C GLY A 210 10.82 -13.33 18.99
N LEU A 211 10.77 -12.42 18.01
CA LEU A 211 11.97 -11.83 17.41
C LEU A 211 12.53 -10.72 18.29
N ASP A 212 13.83 -10.48 18.20
CA ASP A 212 14.55 -9.58 19.10
C ASP A 212 14.43 -8.09 18.72
N ARG A 213 14.91 -7.25 19.64
CA ARG A 213 14.96 -5.79 19.47
C ARG A 213 15.79 -5.37 18.26
N ARG A 214 16.83 -6.13 17.90
CA ARG A 214 17.68 -5.85 16.74
C ARG A 214 16.91 -6.05 15.44
N PHE A 215 16.05 -7.06 15.36
CA PHE A 215 15.18 -7.27 14.21
C PHE A 215 14.13 -6.16 14.11
N LEU A 216 13.51 -5.77 15.23
CA LEU A 216 12.57 -4.63 15.25
C LEU A 216 13.21 -3.34 14.74
N ALA A 217 14.42 -3.01 15.20
CA ALA A 217 15.12 -1.81 14.75
C ALA A 217 15.34 -1.78 13.22
N GLN A 218 15.53 -2.94 12.60
CA GLN A 218 15.68 -3.09 11.15
C GLN A 218 14.35 -3.15 10.39
N ALA A 219 13.23 -3.35 11.08
CA ALA A 219 11.90 -3.44 10.47
C ALA A 219 11.09 -2.15 10.57
N LEU A 220 11.46 -1.25 11.49
CA LEU A 220 10.79 0.03 11.64
C LEU A 220 11.07 0.94 10.43
N LEU A 221 9.99 1.53 9.91
CA LEU A 221 10.02 2.55 8.88
C LEU A 221 10.41 3.92 9.48
N PRO A 222 11.11 4.77 8.73
CA PRO A 222 11.56 6.08 9.20
C PRO A 222 10.42 7.11 9.23
N ALA A 223 10.60 8.17 10.04
CA ALA A 223 9.80 9.41 10.04
C ALA A 223 8.29 9.28 10.40
N GLY A 224 7.99 8.39 11.34
CA GLY A 224 6.74 8.40 12.10
C GLY A 224 6.68 9.55 13.14
N GLU A 225 5.48 9.82 13.66
CA GLU A 225 5.31 10.68 14.84
C GLU A 225 5.72 9.93 16.12
N ILE A 226 5.57 8.61 16.11
CA ILE A 226 6.06 7.75 17.20
C ILE A 226 7.54 7.50 17.01
N GLU A 227 8.34 7.93 17.98
CA GLU A 227 9.78 7.70 17.97
C GLU A 227 10.10 6.20 17.96
N ALA A 228 11.04 5.79 17.11
CA ALA A 228 11.45 4.39 16.97
C ALA A 228 11.90 3.79 18.31
N GLU A 229 12.61 4.58 19.14
CA GLU A 229 13.09 4.14 20.44
C GLU A 229 11.94 3.77 21.38
N ARG A 230 10.86 4.55 21.38
CA ARG A 230 9.65 4.26 22.17
C ARG A 230 9.00 2.94 21.76
N LEU A 231 9.00 2.61 20.46
CA LEU A 231 8.50 1.32 19.99
C LEU A 231 9.42 0.16 20.35
N LEU A 232 10.74 0.39 20.32
CA LEU A 232 11.72 -0.62 20.69
C LEU A 232 11.65 -0.95 22.19
N GLU A 233 11.43 0.05 23.05
CA GLU A 233 11.22 -0.13 24.50
C GLU A 233 9.97 -0.97 24.80
N GLN A 234 8.93 -0.85 23.97
CA GLN A 234 7.69 -1.59 24.14
C GLN A 234 7.77 -3.07 23.76
N LEU A 235 8.82 -3.53 23.08
CA LEU A 235 8.92 -4.94 22.63
C LEU A 235 8.89 -5.92 23.80
N ASP A 236 9.57 -5.59 24.90
CA ASP A 236 9.70 -6.45 26.08
C ASP A 236 8.51 -6.36 27.03
N GLU A 237 7.65 -5.35 26.87
CA GLU A 237 6.50 -5.11 27.75
C GLU A 237 5.30 -6.02 27.44
N PRO A 238 4.49 -6.43 28.44
CA PRO A 238 3.20 -7.09 28.22
C PRO A 238 2.28 -6.29 27.28
N LEU A 239 1.39 -6.98 26.55
CA LEU A 239 0.48 -6.32 25.60
C LEU A 239 -0.41 -5.26 26.26
N GLU A 240 -0.74 -5.44 27.53
CA GLU A 240 -1.49 -4.48 28.35
C GLU A 240 -0.73 -3.16 28.52
N LEU A 241 0.58 -3.21 28.74
CA LEU A 241 1.40 -1.99 28.87
C LEU A 241 1.70 -1.35 27.52
N ILE A 242 1.79 -2.15 26.45
CA ILE A 242 1.87 -1.62 25.07
C ILE A 242 0.59 -0.84 24.75
N LEU A 243 -0.57 -1.41 25.10
CA LEU A 243 -1.86 -0.78 24.96
C LEU A 243 -1.89 0.55 25.72
N ASP A 244 -1.61 0.56 27.02
CA ASP A 244 -1.61 1.79 27.83
C ASP A 244 -0.64 2.84 27.28
N GLY A 245 0.53 2.41 26.81
CA GLY A 245 1.55 3.30 26.25
C GLY A 245 1.18 3.89 24.89
N LEU A 246 0.26 3.29 24.13
CA LEU A 246 -0.15 3.74 22.78
C LEU A 246 -1.63 4.18 22.70
N ALA A 247 -2.42 3.95 23.75
CA ALA A 247 -3.82 4.35 23.87
C ALA A 247 -4.01 5.85 24.06
N HIS A 248 -2.91 6.59 24.26
CA HIS A 248 -2.92 8.05 24.30
C HIS A 248 -2.34 8.61 23.01
N GLY A 249 -3.19 9.04 22.08
CA GLY A 249 -2.75 9.63 20.82
C GLY A 249 -3.78 9.52 19.69
N PRO A 250 -3.40 9.95 18.47
CA PRO A 250 -4.28 9.95 17.31
C PRO A 250 -4.73 8.54 16.87
N TYR A 251 -4.03 7.49 17.30
CA TYR A 251 -4.28 6.09 16.93
C TYR A 251 -5.00 5.27 18.00
N ALA A 252 -5.43 5.89 19.11
CA ALA A 252 -5.97 5.20 20.29
C ALA A 252 -7.01 4.14 19.93
N LYS A 253 -8.02 4.49 19.13
CA LYS A 253 -9.09 3.57 18.71
C LYS A 253 -8.56 2.35 17.93
N VAL A 254 -7.58 2.56 17.04
CA VAL A 254 -6.98 1.48 16.24
C VAL A 254 -6.18 0.53 17.13
N VAL A 255 -5.43 1.11 18.06
CA VAL A 255 -4.58 0.40 19.03
C VAL A 255 -5.44 -0.39 20.02
N GLU A 256 -6.44 0.24 20.64
CA GLU A 256 -7.37 -0.38 21.59
C GLU A 256 -8.10 -1.58 20.99
N ASP A 257 -8.91 -1.36 19.97
CA ASP A 257 -9.70 -2.43 19.36
C ASP A 257 -8.80 -3.48 18.70
N GLY A 258 -7.70 -3.04 18.07
CA GLY A 258 -6.76 -3.91 17.37
C GLY A 258 -6.02 -4.85 18.32
N ILE A 259 -5.45 -4.34 19.41
CA ILE A 259 -4.71 -5.14 20.40
C ILE A 259 -5.67 -6.04 21.19
N LEU A 260 -6.83 -5.54 21.62
CA LEU A 260 -7.82 -6.35 22.34
C LEU A 260 -8.34 -7.53 21.49
N THR A 261 -8.52 -7.32 20.19
CA THR A 261 -8.90 -8.40 19.28
C THR A 261 -7.75 -9.36 19.03
N TYR A 262 -6.53 -8.82 18.89
CA TYR A 262 -5.32 -9.62 18.73
C TYR A 262 -5.08 -10.54 19.94
N GLN A 263 -5.25 -10.05 21.18
CA GLN A 263 -5.15 -10.87 22.39
C GLN A 263 -6.14 -12.05 22.41
N LYS A 264 -7.32 -11.89 21.82
CA LYS A 264 -8.37 -12.92 21.80
C LYS A 264 -8.23 -13.92 20.65
N THR A 265 -7.69 -13.47 19.52
CA THR A 265 -7.74 -14.22 18.24
C THR A 265 -6.38 -14.65 17.72
N ASP A 266 -5.29 -14.08 18.24
CA ASP A 266 -3.93 -14.19 17.71
C ASP A 266 -3.78 -13.71 16.25
N THR A 267 -4.75 -12.91 15.77
CA THR A 267 -4.74 -12.32 14.41
C THR A 267 -4.67 -10.79 14.46
N LEU A 268 -3.93 -10.21 13.52
CA LEU A 268 -3.88 -8.74 13.34
C LEU A 268 -4.88 -8.25 12.29
N THR A 269 -5.76 -9.10 11.77
CA THR A 269 -6.72 -8.76 10.71
C THR A 269 -7.59 -7.56 11.08
N ARG A 270 -8.07 -7.52 12.33
CA ARG A 270 -8.88 -6.38 12.83
C ARG A 270 -8.06 -5.10 12.92
N TYR A 271 -6.82 -5.18 13.40
CA TYR A 271 -5.90 -4.05 13.43
C TYR A 271 -5.66 -3.50 12.02
N GLU A 272 -5.37 -4.37 11.06
CA GLU A 272 -5.11 -3.97 9.66
C GLU A 272 -6.29 -3.27 9.03
N LYS A 273 -7.50 -3.79 9.27
CA LYS A 273 -8.74 -3.13 8.85
C LYS A 273 -8.85 -1.73 9.45
N LEU A 274 -8.73 -1.60 10.77
CA LEU A 274 -8.88 -0.32 11.47
C LEU A 274 -7.81 0.71 11.05
N ALA A 275 -6.58 0.25 10.79
CA ALA A 275 -5.51 1.09 10.29
C ALA A 275 -5.80 1.59 8.86
N ASP A 276 -6.30 0.73 7.97
CA ASP A 276 -6.74 1.13 6.63
C ASP A 276 -7.91 2.14 6.73
N ASP A 277 -8.93 1.84 7.55
CA ASP A 277 -10.11 2.71 7.74
C ASP A 277 -9.70 4.09 8.28
N TYR A 278 -8.76 4.15 9.22
CA TYR A 278 -8.20 5.40 9.73
C TYR A 278 -7.55 6.25 8.63
N LEU A 279 -6.80 5.62 7.73
CA LEU A 279 -6.20 6.31 6.59
C LEU A 279 -7.27 6.75 5.57
N ILE A 280 -8.33 5.95 5.38
CA ILE A 280 -9.47 6.31 4.54
C ILE A 280 -10.19 7.55 5.08
N ASP A 281 -10.41 7.63 6.38
CA ASP A 281 -11.02 8.80 7.02
C ASP A 281 -10.15 10.05 6.92
N TYR A 282 -8.82 9.89 6.95
CA TYR A 282 -7.89 10.99 6.68
C TYR A 282 -8.02 11.50 5.24
N ILE A 283 -8.03 10.60 4.24
CA ILE A 283 -8.14 11.02 2.83
C ILE A 283 -9.52 11.60 2.48
N LYS A 284 -10.60 11.18 3.14
CA LYS A 284 -11.95 11.73 2.92
C LYS A 284 -12.02 13.24 3.19
N GLN A 285 -11.15 13.77 4.04
CA GLN A 285 -11.04 15.21 4.31
C GLN A 285 -10.58 16.00 3.06
N ALA A 286 -9.87 15.35 2.14
CA ALA A 286 -9.40 15.96 0.90
C ALA A 286 -10.54 16.39 -0.04
N LYS A 287 -11.71 15.73 0.04
CA LYS A 287 -12.89 16.04 -0.80
C LYS A 287 -13.34 17.50 -0.72
N HIS A 288 -13.04 18.17 0.39
CA HIS A 288 -13.48 19.55 0.64
C HIS A 288 -12.55 20.61 0.04
N ASN A 289 -11.32 20.25 -0.37
CA ASN A 289 -10.37 21.20 -0.93
C ASN A 289 -10.50 21.27 -2.47
N LYS A 290 -11.03 22.38 -3.02
CA LYS A 290 -11.26 22.49 -4.47
C LYS A 290 -10.08 23.00 -5.30
N PHE A 291 -8.97 23.36 -4.64
CA PHE A 291 -7.93 24.19 -5.25
C PHE A 291 -6.51 23.63 -5.11
N GLY A 292 -6.37 22.36 -4.73
CA GLY A 292 -5.07 21.74 -4.50
C GLY A 292 -4.99 20.30 -5.03
N PRO A 293 -3.82 19.66 -4.86
CA PRO A 293 -3.59 18.28 -5.29
C PRO A 293 -4.36 17.25 -4.45
N GLU A 294 -4.90 17.63 -3.29
CA GLU A 294 -5.45 16.73 -2.30
C GLU A 294 -6.63 15.88 -2.83
N PRO A 295 -7.65 16.41 -3.54
CA PRO A 295 -8.72 15.57 -4.08
C PRO A 295 -8.22 14.54 -5.10
N ILE A 296 -7.21 14.91 -5.90
CA ILE A 296 -6.65 14.03 -6.92
C ILE A 296 -5.92 12.87 -6.26
N VAL A 297 -5.14 13.15 -5.21
CA VAL A 297 -4.48 12.14 -4.39
C VAL A 297 -5.50 11.30 -3.61
N GLY A 298 -6.53 11.94 -3.05
CA GLY A 298 -7.62 11.26 -2.36
C GLY A 298 -8.31 10.23 -3.25
N TYR A 299 -8.62 10.60 -4.51
CA TYR A 299 -9.14 9.67 -5.49
C TYR A 299 -8.17 8.53 -5.83
N LEU A 300 -6.88 8.83 -6.02
CA LEU A 300 -5.88 7.79 -6.30
C LEU A 300 -5.85 6.75 -5.16
N LEU A 301 -5.75 7.20 -3.92
CA LEU A 301 -5.73 6.34 -2.73
C LEU A 301 -7.06 5.59 -2.54
N ALA A 302 -8.18 6.23 -2.85
CA ALA A 302 -9.49 5.59 -2.85
C ALA A 302 -9.54 4.43 -3.85
N LYS A 303 -9.00 4.63 -5.06
CA LYS A 303 -8.95 3.58 -6.09
C LYS A 303 -8.06 2.41 -5.67
N GLU A 304 -6.93 2.69 -5.02
CA GLU A 304 -6.08 1.61 -4.48
C GLU A 304 -6.79 0.79 -3.40
N ASN A 305 -7.54 1.46 -2.52
CA ASN A 305 -8.35 0.78 -1.52
C ASN A 305 -9.50 -0.02 -2.14
N GLU A 306 -10.19 0.53 -3.14
CA GLU A 306 -11.21 -0.18 -3.91
C GLU A 306 -10.65 -1.48 -4.51
N ILE A 307 -9.48 -1.42 -5.16
CA ILE A 307 -8.80 -2.59 -5.72
C ILE A 307 -8.45 -3.60 -4.62
N LYS A 308 -8.00 -3.12 -3.45
CA LYS A 308 -7.72 -3.98 -2.29
C LYS A 308 -8.98 -4.69 -1.81
N ILE A 309 -10.11 -3.99 -1.73
CA ILE A 309 -11.41 -4.55 -1.33
C ILE A 309 -11.85 -5.61 -2.34
N ILE A 310 -11.81 -5.31 -3.64
CA ILE A 310 -12.17 -6.26 -4.70
C ILE A 310 -11.29 -7.52 -4.62
N ARG A 311 -9.98 -7.36 -4.39
CA ARG A 311 -9.06 -8.50 -4.22
C ARG A 311 -9.46 -9.40 -3.04
N ILE A 312 -9.83 -8.84 -1.89
CA ILE A 312 -10.31 -9.63 -0.73
C ILE A 312 -11.54 -10.45 -1.12
N ILE A 313 -12.50 -9.82 -1.81
CA ILE A 313 -13.74 -10.47 -2.19
C ILE A 313 -13.46 -11.60 -3.17
N MET A 314 -12.66 -11.35 -4.22
CA MET A 314 -12.30 -12.36 -5.21
C MET A 314 -11.55 -13.53 -4.58
N VAL A 315 -10.54 -13.27 -3.73
CA VAL A 315 -9.82 -14.32 -3.00
C VAL A 315 -10.79 -15.12 -2.11
N GLY A 316 -11.67 -14.43 -1.37
CA GLY A 316 -12.66 -15.09 -0.52
C GLY A 316 -13.62 -15.97 -1.32
N LYS A 317 -14.11 -15.49 -2.46
CA LYS A 317 -15.04 -16.23 -3.33
C LYS A 317 -14.37 -17.40 -4.05
N ILE A 318 -13.15 -17.23 -4.52
CA ILE A 318 -12.35 -18.30 -5.13
C ILE A 318 -12.12 -19.42 -4.11
N ASN A 319 -11.82 -19.07 -2.86
CA ASN A 319 -11.61 -20.03 -1.77
C ASN A 319 -12.91 -20.45 -1.06
N GLN A 320 -14.08 -20.06 -1.57
CA GLN A 320 -15.40 -20.43 -1.04
C GLN A 320 -15.57 -20.09 0.46
N LEU A 321 -14.98 -18.99 0.90
CA LEU A 321 -15.12 -18.53 2.28
C LEU A 321 -16.58 -18.11 2.57
N PRO A 322 -17.06 -18.32 3.81
CA PRO A 322 -18.35 -17.79 4.24
C PRO A 322 -18.43 -16.27 4.05
N VAL A 323 -19.63 -15.80 3.70
CA VAL A 323 -19.92 -14.37 3.48
C VAL A 323 -19.46 -13.51 4.66
N GLU A 324 -19.76 -13.93 5.88
CA GLU A 324 -19.41 -13.20 7.10
C GLU A 324 -17.89 -13.10 7.30
N GLU A 325 -17.12 -14.15 6.99
CA GLU A 325 -15.65 -14.10 7.05
C GLU A 325 -15.05 -13.13 6.03
N ILE A 326 -15.67 -13.01 4.85
CA ILE A 326 -15.27 -12.01 3.85
C ILE A 326 -15.57 -10.61 4.40
N LYS A 327 -16.80 -10.38 4.89
CA LYS A 327 -17.25 -9.08 5.44
C LYS A 327 -16.36 -8.58 6.58
N GLU A 328 -15.95 -9.46 7.49
CA GLU A 328 -15.06 -9.10 8.60
C GLU A 328 -13.71 -8.51 8.14
N ARG A 329 -13.25 -8.91 6.95
CA ARG A 329 -11.98 -8.46 6.36
C ARG A 329 -12.13 -7.21 5.48
N LEU A 330 -13.34 -6.79 5.15
CA LEU A 330 -13.58 -5.63 4.28
C LEU A 330 -13.28 -4.33 5.03
N ARG A 331 -12.52 -3.47 4.35
CA ARG A 331 -12.22 -2.10 4.77
C ARG A 331 -13.35 -1.16 4.34
N ASP A 332 -13.41 0.02 4.94
CA ASP A 332 -14.35 1.06 4.57
C ASP A 332 -14.13 1.53 3.12
N VAL A 333 -15.23 1.80 2.43
CA VAL A 333 -15.21 2.42 1.11
C VAL A 333 -15.00 3.93 1.23
N TYR A 334 -14.47 4.53 0.16
CA TYR A 334 -14.22 5.97 0.11
C TYR A 334 -15.48 6.77 -0.25
N VAL A 335 -16.37 6.24 -1.10
CA VAL A 335 -17.58 6.92 -1.62
C VAL A 335 -18.84 6.55 -0.88
#